data_AF-A0AAU5PJ87-F1
#
_entry.id   AF-A0AAU5PJ87-F1
#
_cell.length_a   1.000
_cell.length_b   1.000
_cell.length_c   1.000
_cell.angle_alpha   90.00
_cell.angle_beta   90.00
_cell.angle_gamma   90.00
#
_symmetry.space_group_name_H-M   'P 1'
#
loop_
_entity.id
_entity.type
_entity.pdbx_description
1 polymer ?
#
loop_
_entity_poly.entity_id
_entity_poly.type
_entity_poly.pdbx_seq_one_letter_code
_entity_poly.pdbx_strand_id
1 'polypeptide(L)'
;MGDHDTVRARLRAALSAGDPWIALHALSTERPDGLAEAVEELYRSDTDAAAFRPDLAWLLQGLGETGDEVLLRLFAEPAFAADDRRDLLKATVARRLRLPAELLRTYAEATASAGSDARAGGLPTPELVDAMGLSGDASFAPRLGALLDTPAVRCRSALALGRLGGREWTAPIAARLSEVTGLDHTAFVVALELMGDRAAVPYLLRWLAESGEERVYDVHHALVRLTGRDPLLPERASGAAYAAAVRAAWADGQTEHAPVVVRDLVVESGARARFSVDGGAGRIRVTFDPPSPGSSWPRWNRSLTFDGKSLYRVGSICDTCELGLTLLDWPDGEASRIAARMRARSAGLDRLDAAVLAEWSPVLGELETGHYRALLLDIPLERVSEPAQSWWYRRAVARAEADGDDVGHVGDRPEDHWPGVPHFQLTAPVPGGRVPFSYGAFLPSQPPEALEPATVTRYAAAIAAGERPAAVVLGWIDDRYVEAQHEERWLVGAVLDGHHRLAAYAAAGVPARVLLVARLGEGGGFDGSLEGLAEVTAAYGCRG
;
A
#
# COMPACT_ATOMS: atom_id res chain seq x y z
N MET A 1 28.75 -30.16 20.58
CA MET A 1 28.58 -28.84 19.92
C MET A 1 27.14 -28.44 20.17
N GLY A 2 26.92 -27.33 20.87
CA GLY A 2 25.56 -26.89 21.17
C GLY A 2 24.84 -26.44 19.90
N ASP A 3 23.51 -26.36 19.95
CA ASP A 3 22.69 -25.81 18.87
C ASP A 3 23.15 -24.38 18.49
N HIS A 4 23.48 -23.57 19.50
CA HIS A 4 24.02 -22.22 19.34
C HIS A 4 25.37 -22.15 18.61
N ASP A 5 26.29 -23.10 18.84
CA ASP A 5 27.58 -23.17 18.11
C ASP A 5 27.34 -23.47 16.62
N THR A 6 26.30 -24.26 16.33
CA THR A 6 25.92 -24.66 14.98
C THR A 6 25.37 -23.45 14.22
N VAL A 7 24.46 -22.68 14.82
CA VAL A 7 23.91 -21.46 14.22
C VAL A 7 25.01 -20.42 13.94
N ARG A 8 25.96 -20.25 14.87
CA ARG A 8 27.11 -19.35 14.67
C ARG A 8 28.01 -19.78 13.51
N ALA A 9 28.28 -21.07 13.38
CA ALA A 9 29.05 -21.60 12.26
C ALA A 9 28.33 -21.38 10.93
N ARG A 10 27.01 -21.57 10.88
CA ARG A 10 26.18 -21.29 9.70
C ARG A 10 26.19 -19.81 9.32
N LEU A 11 26.04 -18.91 10.30
CA LEU A 11 26.09 -17.46 10.07
C LEU A 11 27.44 -17.03 9.48
N ARG A 12 28.56 -17.49 10.04
CA ARG A 12 29.90 -17.19 9.50
C ARG A 12 30.09 -17.75 8.09
N ALA A 13 29.59 -18.96 7.83
CA ALA A 13 29.63 -19.56 6.50
C ALA A 13 28.82 -18.74 5.48
N ALA A 14 27.66 -18.22 5.88
CA ALA A 14 26.85 -17.34 5.03
C ALA A 14 27.57 -16.02 4.72
N LEU A 15 28.16 -15.37 5.73
CA LEU A 15 28.92 -14.13 5.53
C LEU A 15 30.18 -14.32 4.67
N SER A 16 30.75 -15.52 4.69
CA SER A 16 31.92 -15.87 3.87
C SER A 16 31.56 -16.44 2.50
N ALA A 17 30.27 -16.53 2.16
CA ALA A 17 29.82 -17.09 0.89
C ALA A 17 30.23 -16.18 -0.28
N GLY A 18 30.29 -16.77 -1.49
CA GLY A 18 30.54 -15.98 -2.71
C GLY A 18 29.46 -14.93 -2.97
N ASP A 19 28.25 -15.17 -2.46
CA ASP A 19 27.15 -14.21 -2.36
C ASP A 19 26.57 -14.25 -0.93
N PRO A 20 27.02 -13.34 -0.04
CA PRO A 20 26.51 -13.27 1.32
C PRO A 20 25.02 -12.97 1.41
N TRP A 21 24.45 -12.22 0.46
CA TRP A 21 23.05 -11.80 0.51
C TRP A 21 22.10 -12.98 0.35
N ILE A 22 22.35 -13.85 -0.63
CA ILE A 22 21.55 -15.06 -0.84
C ILE A 22 21.61 -15.97 0.39
N ALA A 23 22.81 -16.15 0.96
CA ALA A 23 23.01 -17.02 2.10
C ALA A 23 22.36 -16.46 3.39
N LEU A 24 22.46 -15.15 3.63
CA LEU A 24 21.82 -14.49 4.76
C LEU A 24 20.29 -14.45 4.61
N HIS A 25 19.77 -14.29 3.39
CA HIS A 25 18.34 -14.37 3.13
C HIS A 25 17.76 -15.75 3.45
N ALA A 26 18.47 -16.82 3.07
CA ALA A 26 18.10 -18.18 3.44
C ALA A 26 18.05 -18.35 4.97
N LEU A 27 19.06 -17.85 5.70
CA LEU A 27 19.06 -17.87 7.16
C LEU A 27 17.92 -17.04 7.78
N SER A 28 17.65 -15.86 7.24
CA SER A 28 16.55 -14.99 7.68
C SER A 28 15.17 -15.60 7.43
N THR A 29 15.06 -16.49 6.44
CA THR A 29 13.82 -17.22 6.12
C THR A 29 13.65 -18.42 7.03
N GLU A 30 14.72 -19.20 7.24
CA GLU A 30 14.69 -20.37 8.12
C GLU A 30 14.50 -20.00 9.60
N ARG A 31 15.07 -18.87 10.04
CA ARG A 31 15.02 -18.36 11.42
C ARG A 31 15.34 -19.43 12.48
N PRO A 32 16.52 -20.08 12.42
CA PRO A 32 16.91 -21.03 13.45
C PRO A 32 16.94 -20.36 14.84
N ASP A 33 16.55 -21.11 15.87
CA ASP A 33 16.57 -20.65 17.26
C ASP A 33 17.98 -20.17 17.64
N GLY A 34 18.07 -19.01 18.30
CA GLY A 34 19.36 -18.44 18.71
C GLY A 34 20.07 -17.60 17.63
N LEU A 35 19.47 -17.39 16.44
CA LEU A 35 20.09 -16.62 15.35
C LEU A 35 20.32 -15.15 15.74
N ALA A 36 19.36 -14.51 16.40
CA ALA A 36 19.48 -13.10 16.80
C ALA A 36 20.66 -12.91 17.78
N GLU A 37 20.82 -13.82 18.74
CA GLU A 37 21.91 -13.85 19.70
C GLU A 37 23.26 -14.12 19.04
N ALA A 38 23.30 -15.02 18.05
CA ALA A 38 24.50 -15.29 17.28
C ALA A 38 24.95 -14.07 16.46
N VAL A 39 23.99 -13.34 15.87
CA VAL A 39 24.24 -12.07 15.18
C VAL A 39 24.75 -11.01 16.16
N GLU A 40 24.12 -10.89 17.33
CA GLU A 40 24.52 -9.95 18.37
C GLU A 40 25.95 -10.18 18.87
N GLU A 41 26.32 -11.43 19.13
CA GLU A 41 27.68 -11.80 19.54
C GLU A 41 28.70 -11.50 18.44
N LEU A 42 28.37 -11.84 17.19
CA LEU A 42 29.26 -11.59 16.06
C LEU A 42 29.43 -10.09 15.83
N TYR A 43 28.37 -9.29 15.96
CA TYR A 43 28.40 -7.83 15.85
C TYR A 43 29.34 -7.19 16.88
N ARG A 44 29.42 -7.76 18.10
CA ARG A 44 30.31 -7.30 19.18
C ARG A 44 31.77 -7.76 19.02
N SER A 45 32.03 -8.79 18.22
CA SER A 45 33.38 -9.36 18.09
C SER A 45 34.29 -8.50 17.19
N ASP A 46 35.53 -8.26 17.61
CA ASP A 46 36.40 -7.22 17.01
C ASP A 46 37.11 -7.67 15.72
N THR A 47 37.25 -8.98 15.49
CA THR A 47 38.26 -9.47 14.53
C THR A 47 37.84 -9.44 13.05
N ASP A 48 36.53 -9.40 12.77
CA ASP A 48 35.99 -9.37 11.39
C ASP A 48 34.68 -8.56 11.25
N ALA A 49 34.11 -8.04 12.35
CA ALA A 49 32.75 -7.49 12.33
C ALA A 49 32.60 -6.20 11.52
N ALA A 50 33.63 -5.33 11.48
CA ALA A 50 33.53 -4.06 10.77
C ALA A 50 33.18 -4.23 9.28
N ALA A 51 33.63 -5.30 8.64
CA ALA A 51 33.32 -5.60 7.24
C ALA A 51 31.88 -6.08 7.03
N PHE A 52 31.27 -6.70 8.05
CA PHE A 52 29.96 -7.36 7.97
C PHE A 52 28.84 -6.61 8.71
N ARG A 53 29.14 -5.52 9.42
CA ARG A 53 28.16 -4.73 10.20
C ARG A 53 26.91 -4.32 9.40
N PRO A 54 27.02 -3.88 8.12
CA PRO A 54 25.84 -3.61 7.30
C PRO A 54 24.97 -4.84 7.09
N ASP A 55 25.59 -6.00 6.80
CA ASP A 55 24.91 -7.26 6.54
C ASP A 55 24.23 -7.80 7.81
N LEU A 56 24.90 -7.68 8.96
CA LEU A 56 24.35 -8.06 10.25
C LEU A 56 23.18 -7.16 10.67
N ALA A 57 23.29 -5.84 10.45
CA ALA A 57 22.18 -4.91 10.72
C ALA A 57 20.97 -5.20 9.83
N TRP A 58 21.20 -5.53 8.55
CA TRP A 58 20.14 -5.98 7.64
C TRP A 58 19.53 -7.30 8.10
N LEU A 59 20.34 -8.27 8.51
CA LEU A 59 19.83 -9.56 8.98
C LEU A 59 18.94 -9.35 10.20
N LEU A 60 19.38 -8.56 11.19
CA LEU A 60 18.55 -8.22 12.36
C LEU A 60 17.21 -7.60 11.97
N GLN A 61 17.17 -6.72 10.97
CA GLN A 61 15.93 -6.16 10.44
C GLN A 61 14.99 -7.26 9.90
N GLY A 62 15.51 -8.36 9.36
CA GLY A 62 14.73 -9.50 8.83
C GLY A 62 14.19 -10.48 9.89
N LEU A 63 14.72 -10.45 11.12
CA LEU A 63 14.39 -11.42 12.19
C LEU A 63 13.13 -11.07 12.99
N GLY A 64 12.52 -9.90 12.77
CA GLY A 64 11.31 -9.50 13.50
C GLY A 64 11.62 -9.05 14.94
N GLU A 65 10.77 -9.42 15.90
CA GLU A 65 10.84 -8.91 17.29
C GLU A 65 12.17 -9.24 17.99
N THR A 66 12.71 -10.45 17.80
CA THR A 66 14.00 -10.84 18.38
C THR A 66 15.15 -10.01 17.81
N GLY A 67 15.10 -9.68 16.52
CA GLY A 67 16.04 -8.76 15.87
C GLY A 67 15.90 -7.33 16.37
N ASP A 68 14.66 -6.86 16.59
CA ASP A 68 14.38 -5.52 17.10
C ASP A 68 14.97 -5.31 18.50
N GLU A 69 14.83 -6.29 19.40
CA GLU A 69 15.43 -6.22 20.73
C GLU A 69 16.95 -6.11 20.67
N VAL A 70 17.59 -6.89 19.78
CA VAL A 70 19.04 -6.84 19.57
C VAL A 70 19.47 -5.49 19.00
N LEU A 71 18.77 -4.96 17.99
CA LEU A 71 19.05 -3.65 17.42
C LEU A 71 19.04 -2.55 18.48
N LEU A 72 18.03 -2.55 19.35
CA LEU A 72 17.91 -1.58 20.44
C LEU A 72 19.06 -1.71 21.45
N ARG A 73 19.43 -2.94 21.84
CA ARG A 73 20.59 -3.17 22.74
C ARG A 73 21.91 -2.72 22.12
N LEU A 74 22.16 -3.10 20.87
CA LEU A 74 23.38 -2.74 20.16
C LEU A 74 23.48 -1.23 19.95
N PHE A 75 22.39 -0.55 19.58
CA PHE A 75 22.41 0.89 19.37
C PHE A 75 22.64 1.67 20.68
N ALA A 76 22.16 1.13 21.81
CA ALA A 76 22.38 1.71 23.14
C ALA A 76 23.80 1.54 23.68
N GLU A 77 24.61 0.65 23.09
CA GLU A 77 25.95 0.33 23.56
C GLU A 77 26.94 1.49 23.30
N PRO A 78 27.51 2.12 24.35
CA PRO A 78 28.43 3.24 24.18
C PRO A 78 29.75 2.86 23.50
N ALA A 79 30.16 1.59 23.54
CA ALA A 79 31.43 1.12 23.00
C ALA A 79 31.54 1.24 21.47
N PHE A 80 30.42 1.28 20.75
CA PHE A 80 30.44 1.38 19.28
C PHE A 80 30.72 2.81 18.79
N ALA A 81 31.51 2.93 17.73
CA ALA A 81 31.77 4.22 17.09
C ALA A 81 30.49 4.82 16.47
N ALA A 82 30.52 6.11 16.17
CA ALA A 82 29.37 6.81 15.56
C ALA A 82 28.97 6.22 14.20
N ASP A 83 29.96 5.81 13.40
CA ASP A 83 29.75 5.17 12.09
C ASP A 83 29.09 3.79 12.23
N ASP A 84 29.53 2.97 13.20
CA ASP A 84 28.93 1.67 13.47
C ASP A 84 27.46 1.78 13.89
N ARG A 85 27.16 2.80 14.72
CA ARG A 85 25.79 3.09 15.16
C ARG A 85 24.91 3.64 14.04
N ARG A 86 25.47 4.08 12.91
CA ARG A 86 24.70 4.59 11.77
C ARG A 86 23.88 3.49 11.10
N ASP A 87 24.45 2.32 10.87
CA ASP A 87 23.75 1.20 10.23
C ASP A 87 22.67 0.62 11.16
N LEU A 88 22.96 0.56 12.46
CA LEU A 88 21.98 0.21 13.49
C LEU A 88 20.82 1.21 13.51
N LEU A 89 21.10 2.52 13.46
CA LEU A 89 20.08 3.56 13.40
C LEU A 89 19.23 3.42 12.14
N LYS A 90 19.86 3.19 10.97
CA LYS A 90 19.16 2.98 9.71
C LYS A 90 18.21 1.77 9.78
N ALA A 91 18.69 0.63 10.29
CA ALA A 91 17.88 -0.57 10.49
C ALA A 91 16.73 -0.32 11.48
N THR A 92 17.01 0.36 12.60
CA THR A 92 16.03 0.73 13.63
C THR A 92 14.92 1.63 13.05
N VAL A 93 15.28 2.63 12.23
CA VAL A 93 14.34 3.53 11.53
C VAL A 93 13.52 2.76 10.51
N ALA A 94 14.13 1.88 9.72
CA ALA A 94 13.42 1.05 8.74
C ALA A 94 12.38 0.13 9.41
N ARG A 95 12.71 -0.39 10.60
CA ARG A 95 11.81 -1.15 11.49
C ARG A 95 10.81 -0.27 12.26
N ARG A 96 10.90 1.06 12.14
CA ARG A 96 10.06 2.06 12.83
C ARG A 96 10.11 1.94 14.36
N LEU A 97 11.24 1.49 14.91
CA LEU A 97 11.40 1.31 16.36
C LEU A 97 11.56 2.65 17.06
N ARG A 98 11.03 2.75 18.28
CA ARG A 98 11.15 3.94 19.11
C ARG A 98 12.42 3.89 19.93
N LEU A 99 13.32 4.84 19.67
CA LEU A 99 14.56 5.00 20.45
C LEU A 99 14.34 5.98 21.61
N PRO A 100 14.95 5.72 22.79
CA PRO A 100 14.94 6.67 23.90
C PRO A 100 15.53 8.02 23.51
N ALA A 101 14.89 9.10 23.92
CA ALA A 101 15.30 10.46 23.53
C ALA A 101 16.73 10.81 23.98
N GLU A 102 17.14 10.42 25.19
CA GLU A 102 18.51 10.68 25.66
C GLU A 102 19.57 9.97 24.80
N LEU A 103 19.27 8.78 24.30
CA LEU A 103 20.17 8.03 23.44
C LEU A 103 20.34 8.75 22.09
N LEU A 104 19.24 9.27 21.53
CA LEU A 104 19.28 10.08 20.32
C LEU A 104 20.03 11.41 20.52
N ARG A 105 19.89 12.07 21.67
CA ARG A 105 20.66 13.30 21.99
C ARG A 105 22.15 13.00 22.09
N THR A 106 22.53 11.95 22.81
CA THR A 106 23.92 11.49 22.94
C THR A 106 24.53 11.17 21.58
N TYR A 107 23.81 10.44 20.74
CA TYR A 107 24.27 10.12 19.38
C TYR A 107 24.42 11.38 18.52
N ALA A 108 23.48 12.32 18.63
CA ALA A 108 23.53 13.58 17.90
C ALA A 108 24.72 14.48 18.31
N GLU A 109 25.11 14.47 19.58
CA GLU A 109 26.28 15.20 20.10
C GLU A 109 27.60 14.55 19.65
N ALA A 110 27.68 13.21 19.71
CA ALA A 110 28.85 12.46 19.28
C ALA A 110 29.13 12.66 17.77
N THR A 111 28.09 12.61 16.94
CA THR A 111 28.19 12.82 15.49
C THR A 111 28.51 14.26 15.12
N ALA A 112 27.98 15.25 15.85
CA ALA A 112 28.36 16.65 15.65
C ALA A 112 29.84 16.91 16.00
N SER A 113 30.37 16.20 16.99
CA SER A 113 31.76 16.36 17.44
C SER A 113 32.79 15.64 16.55
N ALA A 114 32.37 14.58 15.84
CA ALA A 114 33.24 13.77 14.98
C ALA A 114 33.46 14.37 13.57
N GLY A 115 32.62 15.32 13.14
CA GLY A 115 32.71 15.95 11.81
C GLY A 115 33.89 16.91 11.67
N SER A 116 35.10 16.40 11.39
CA SER A 116 36.27 17.21 11.00
C SER A 116 36.38 17.45 9.48
N ASP A 117 35.52 16.82 8.66
CA ASP A 117 35.45 17.07 7.23
C ASP A 117 34.55 18.28 6.93
N ALA A 118 35.20 19.39 6.57
CA ALA A 118 34.62 20.71 6.30
C ALA A 118 33.60 20.79 5.13
N ARG A 119 33.11 19.66 4.61
CA ARG A 119 32.11 19.59 3.53
C ARG A 119 30.69 19.24 3.99
N ALA A 120 30.50 18.72 5.21
CA ALA A 120 29.18 18.46 5.79
C ALA A 120 29.12 19.01 7.23
N GLY A 121 28.95 20.33 7.37
CA GLY A 121 29.07 21.04 8.65
C GLY A 121 28.04 20.68 9.71
N GLY A 122 28.28 19.61 10.48
CA GLY A 122 27.55 19.27 11.71
C GLY A 122 26.05 19.00 11.55
N LEU A 123 25.58 18.78 10.31
CA LEU A 123 24.17 18.52 10.04
C LEU A 123 23.80 17.09 10.48
N PRO A 124 22.62 16.89 11.08
CA PRO A 124 22.16 15.55 11.44
C PRO A 124 21.96 14.71 10.17
N THR A 125 22.27 13.42 10.26
CA THR A 125 21.96 12.47 9.19
C THR A 125 20.44 12.38 8.98
N PRO A 126 19.97 12.08 7.76
CA PRO A 126 18.54 11.88 7.49
C PRO A 126 17.90 10.82 8.41
N GLU A 127 18.64 9.76 8.76
CA GLU A 127 18.18 8.70 9.66
C GLU A 127 17.99 9.21 11.10
N LEU A 128 18.86 10.11 11.58
CA LEU A 128 18.70 10.73 12.89
C LEU A 128 17.46 11.63 12.95
N VAL A 129 17.17 12.37 11.87
CA VAL A 129 15.95 13.18 11.75
C VAL A 129 14.70 12.30 11.81
N ASP A 130 14.67 11.19 11.07
CA ASP A 130 13.56 10.24 11.11
C ASP A 130 13.40 9.61 12.50
N ALA A 131 14.50 9.22 13.15
CA ALA A 131 14.49 8.62 14.48
C ALA A 131 13.97 9.59 15.56
N MET A 132 14.35 10.88 15.49
CA MET A 132 13.76 11.93 16.33
C MET A 132 12.24 12.00 16.13
N GLY A 133 11.79 11.94 14.87
CA GLY A 133 10.37 11.90 14.52
C GLY A 133 9.60 10.70 15.09
N LEU A 134 10.26 9.54 15.16
CA LEU A 134 9.68 8.28 15.67
C LEU A 134 9.72 8.16 17.19
N SER A 135 10.59 8.91 17.87
CA SER A 135 10.78 8.81 19.32
C SER A 135 9.52 9.06 20.15
N GLY A 136 8.61 9.90 19.63
CA GLY A 136 7.44 10.39 20.37
C GLY A 136 7.77 11.47 21.41
N ASP A 137 9.02 11.91 21.51
CA ASP A 137 9.42 12.98 22.43
C ASP A 137 9.28 14.35 21.73
N ALA A 138 8.27 15.11 22.14
CA ALA A 138 7.97 16.44 21.61
C ALA A 138 9.11 17.46 21.81
N SER A 139 10.06 17.21 22.72
CA SER A 139 11.21 18.10 22.90
C SER A 139 12.14 18.18 21.67
N PHE A 140 12.03 17.24 20.72
CA PHE A 140 12.74 17.33 19.45
C PHE A 140 12.12 18.33 18.47
N ALA A 141 10.87 18.75 18.66
CA ALA A 141 10.16 19.60 17.69
C ALA A 141 10.88 20.93 17.39
N PRO A 142 11.41 21.69 18.38
CA PRO A 142 12.18 22.90 18.07
C PRO A 142 13.42 22.65 17.21
N ARG A 143 14.14 21.55 17.47
CA ARG A 143 15.34 21.17 16.71
C ARG A 143 14.97 20.78 15.28
N LEU A 144 13.93 19.98 15.10
CA LEU A 144 13.43 19.60 13.78
C LEU A 144 12.92 20.83 13.02
N GLY A 145 12.19 21.72 13.67
CA GLY A 145 11.73 22.97 13.07
C GLY A 145 12.86 23.83 12.50
N ALA A 146 13.99 23.93 13.20
CA ALA A 146 15.18 24.62 12.69
C ALA A 146 15.78 23.98 11.42
N LEU A 147 15.56 22.68 11.21
CA LEU A 147 16.03 21.97 10.02
C LEU A 147 15.13 22.15 8.79
N LEU A 148 13.96 22.79 8.94
CA LEU A 148 13.10 23.12 7.79
C LEU A 148 13.80 24.07 6.80
N ASP A 149 14.78 24.84 7.25
CA ASP A 149 15.57 25.72 6.38
C ASP A 149 16.70 25.00 5.65
N THR A 150 17.08 23.78 6.08
CA THR A 150 18.23 23.04 5.56
C THR A 150 17.84 22.15 4.37
N PRO A 151 18.20 22.46 3.12
CA PRO A 151 17.70 21.74 1.94
C PRO A 151 17.92 20.22 1.98
N ALA A 152 19.07 19.77 2.50
CA ALA A 152 19.43 18.34 2.54
C ALA A 152 18.51 17.48 3.43
N VAL A 153 17.86 18.07 4.44
CA VAL A 153 17.03 17.33 5.42
C VAL A 153 15.65 17.95 5.62
N ARG A 154 15.32 19.02 4.92
CA ARG A 154 14.06 19.77 5.03
C ARG A 154 12.82 18.87 4.96
N CYS A 155 12.75 18.01 3.94
CA CYS A 155 11.62 17.09 3.74
C CYS A 155 11.48 16.09 4.90
N ARG A 156 12.60 15.49 5.30
CA ARG A 156 12.64 14.55 6.41
C ARG A 156 12.22 15.22 7.70
N SER A 157 12.64 16.47 7.90
CA SER A 157 12.28 17.22 9.09
C SER A 157 10.79 17.55 9.16
N ALA A 158 10.18 17.98 8.04
CA ALA A 158 8.74 18.20 7.98
C ALA A 158 7.98 16.89 8.31
N LEU A 159 8.35 15.77 7.69
CA LEU A 159 7.73 14.47 7.97
C LEU A 159 7.95 14.02 9.42
N ALA A 160 9.13 14.26 10.00
CA ALA A 160 9.44 13.95 11.40
C ALA A 160 8.57 14.77 12.37
N LEU A 161 8.38 16.07 12.10
CA LEU A 161 7.44 16.92 12.85
C LEU A 161 6.00 16.41 12.74
N GLY A 162 5.61 15.98 11.53
CA GLY A 162 4.32 15.34 11.28
C GLY A 162 4.11 14.08 12.14
N ARG A 163 5.10 13.19 12.19
CA ARG A 163 5.07 11.96 13.00
C ARG A 163 5.04 12.22 14.51
N LEU A 164 5.70 13.27 14.98
CA LEU A 164 5.63 13.70 16.38
C LEU A 164 4.28 14.34 16.75
N GLY A 165 3.48 14.75 15.76
CA GLY A 165 2.28 15.55 15.99
C GLY A 165 2.60 16.94 16.55
N GLY A 166 3.73 17.54 16.13
CA GLY A 166 4.18 18.87 16.57
C GLY A 166 3.32 20.00 16.03
N ARG A 167 2.09 20.14 16.55
CA ARG A 167 1.05 21.07 16.05
C ARG A 167 1.44 22.54 16.09
N GLU A 168 2.40 22.91 16.94
CA GLU A 168 2.98 24.25 16.95
C GLU A 168 3.73 24.60 15.64
N TRP A 169 4.10 23.58 14.85
CA TRP A 169 4.73 23.73 13.54
C TRP A 169 3.74 23.72 12.36
N THR A 170 2.44 23.53 12.61
CA THR A 170 1.40 23.54 11.56
C THR A 170 1.44 24.83 10.74
N ALA A 171 1.34 25.99 11.40
CA ALA A 171 1.37 27.28 10.70
C ALA A 171 2.75 27.58 10.06
N PRO A 172 3.89 27.38 10.73
CA PRO A 172 5.21 27.52 10.12
C PRO A 172 5.43 26.66 8.86
N ILE A 173 4.99 25.40 8.85
CA ILE A 173 5.09 24.53 7.66
C ILE A 173 4.14 25.00 6.58
N ALA A 174 2.88 25.27 6.92
CA ALA A 174 1.87 25.64 5.93
C ALA A 174 2.14 26.99 5.25
N ALA A 175 2.72 27.94 5.96
CA ALA A 175 3.10 29.25 5.41
C ALA A 175 4.19 29.14 4.32
N ARG A 176 4.94 28.04 4.27
CA ARG A 176 6.06 27.83 3.35
C ARG A 176 5.70 27.02 2.11
N LEU A 177 4.44 26.59 1.98
CA LEU A 177 4.01 25.78 0.83
C LEU A 177 4.28 26.46 -0.52
N SER A 178 4.26 27.78 -0.61
CA SER A 178 4.61 28.52 -1.84
C SER A 178 6.12 28.63 -2.12
N GLU A 179 6.98 28.27 -1.15
CA GLU A 179 8.44 28.35 -1.26
C GLU A 179 9.08 27.02 -1.67
N VAL A 180 8.32 25.91 -1.55
CA VAL A 180 8.78 24.55 -1.81
C VAL A 180 8.08 23.99 -3.05
N THR A 181 8.78 23.14 -3.80
CA THR A 181 8.23 22.50 -5.02
C THR A 181 8.60 21.02 -5.04
N GLY A 182 7.96 20.25 -5.92
CA GLY A 182 8.27 18.83 -6.09
C GLY A 182 8.09 18.02 -4.80
N LEU A 183 9.07 17.18 -4.47
CA LEU A 183 8.99 16.30 -3.29
C LEU A 183 8.95 17.07 -1.96
N ASP A 184 9.57 18.24 -1.88
CA ASP A 184 9.52 19.10 -0.69
C ASP A 184 8.09 19.57 -0.43
N HIS A 185 7.39 20.00 -1.48
CA HIS A 185 5.99 20.40 -1.39
C HIS A 185 5.11 19.24 -0.91
N THR A 186 5.23 18.07 -1.54
CA THR A 186 4.50 16.86 -1.11
C THR A 186 4.83 16.52 0.34
N ALA A 187 6.10 16.56 0.75
CA ALA A 187 6.51 16.26 2.14
C ALA A 187 5.88 17.23 3.15
N PHE A 188 5.81 18.52 2.82
CA PHE A 188 5.22 19.53 3.69
C PHE A 188 3.71 19.33 3.83
N VAL A 189 3.00 19.07 2.73
CA VAL A 189 1.56 18.81 2.78
C VAL A 189 1.24 17.52 3.54
N VAL A 190 2.01 16.47 3.30
CA VAL A 190 1.89 15.19 4.01
C VAL A 190 2.20 15.35 5.50
N ALA A 191 3.16 16.18 5.88
CA ALA A 191 3.43 16.49 7.29
C ALA A 191 2.21 17.13 7.97
N LEU A 192 1.56 18.10 7.32
CA LEU A 192 0.34 18.74 7.82
C LEU A 192 -0.82 17.73 7.99
N GLU A 193 -0.95 16.80 7.03
CA GLU A 193 -1.91 15.69 7.13
C GLU A 193 -1.61 14.78 8.33
N LEU A 194 -0.35 14.38 8.52
CA LEU A 194 0.08 13.52 9.64
C LEU A 194 -0.15 14.18 11.01
N MET A 195 0.03 15.50 11.13
CA MET A 195 -0.26 16.24 12.37
C MET A 195 -1.74 16.17 12.76
N GLY A 196 -2.62 16.00 11.75
CA GLY A 196 -4.07 15.98 11.95
C GLY A 196 -4.64 17.29 12.51
N ASP A 197 -3.92 18.40 12.34
CA ASP A 197 -4.32 19.70 12.88
C ASP A 197 -5.15 20.49 11.86
N ARG A 198 -6.43 20.75 12.18
CA ARG A 198 -7.33 21.52 11.33
C ARG A 198 -6.88 22.98 11.14
N ALA A 199 -5.93 23.47 11.95
CA ALA A 199 -5.31 24.77 11.74
C ALA A 199 -4.58 24.90 10.39
N ALA A 200 -4.23 23.78 9.73
CA ALA A 200 -3.65 23.80 8.38
C ALA A 200 -4.67 24.17 7.29
N VAL A 201 -5.97 23.89 7.50
CA VAL A 201 -7.01 23.99 6.45
C VAL A 201 -7.09 25.39 5.82
N PRO A 202 -7.10 26.50 6.56
CA PRO A 202 -7.12 27.84 5.95
C PRO A 202 -5.90 28.15 5.08
N TYR A 203 -4.74 27.55 5.36
CA TYR A 203 -3.53 27.73 4.55
C TYR A 203 -3.60 26.90 3.27
N LEU A 204 -4.06 25.66 3.36
CA LEU A 204 -4.24 24.77 2.21
C LEU A 204 -5.29 25.34 1.22
N LEU A 205 -6.41 25.84 1.73
CA LEU A 205 -7.43 26.51 0.90
C LEU A 205 -6.89 27.76 0.21
N ARG A 206 -6.11 28.57 0.95
CA ARG A 206 -5.46 29.77 0.38
C ARG A 206 -4.46 29.40 -0.70
N TRP A 207 -3.63 28.39 -0.46
CA TRP A 207 -2.68 27.90 -1.45
C TRP A 207 -3.39 27.43 -2.72
N LEU A 208 -4.51 26.70 -2.63
CA LEU A 208 -5.30 26.32 -3.81
C LEU A 208 -5.82 27.55 -4.59
N ALA A 209 -6.26 28.58 -3.88
CA ALA A 209 -6.81 29.79 -4.49
C ALA A 209 -5.73 30.67 -5.17
N GLU A 210 -4.54 30.75 -4.58
CA GLU A 210 -3.46 31.64 -5.03
C GLU A 210 -2.45 30.94 -5.96
N SER A 211 -2.27 29.63 -5.83
CA SER A 211 -1.29 28.86 -6.62
C SER A 211 -1.81 28.56 -8.02
N GLY A 212 -0.96 28.79 -9.02
CA GLY A 212 -1.16 28.35 -10.40
C GLY A 212 -0.72 26.91 -10.69
N GLU A 213 -0.20 26.17 -9.69
CA GLU A 213 0.34 24.83 -9.92
C GLU A 213 -0.73 23.79 -10.32
N GLU A 214 -0.38 22.87 -11.22
CA GLU A 214 -1.28 21.77 -11.60
C GLU A 214 -1.27 20.62 -10.58
N ARG A 215 -0.18 20.47 -9.81
CA ARG A 215 0.01 19.40 -8.83
C ARG A 215 -0.73 19.70 -7.53
N VAL A 216 -2.05 19.65 -7.57
CA VAL A 216 -2.91 19.97 -6.42
C VAL A 216 -3.36 18.74 -5.62
N TYR A 217 -3.04 17.52 -6.09
CA TYR A 217 -3.51 16.26 -5.50
C TYR A 217 -3.21 16.16 -4.00
N ASP A 218 -1.97 16.43 -3.58
CA ASP A 218 -1.60 16.31 -2.17
C ASP A 218 -2.37 17.28 -1.29
N VAL A 219 -2.61 18.51 -1.77
CA VAL A 219 -3.36 19.54 -1.03
C VAL A 219 -4.83 19.17 -0.95
N HIS A 220 -5.41 18.72 -2.06
CA HIS A 220 -6.77 18.17 -2.08
C HIS A 220 -6.90 17.00 -1.09
N HIS A 221 -6.00 16.01 -1.17
CA HIS A 221 -6.00 14.86 -0.29
C HIS A 221 -5.88 15.27 1.18
N ALA A 222 -4.94 16.17 1.53
CA ALA A 222 -4.80 16.67 2.89
C ALA A 222 -6.07 17.38 3.38
N LEU A 223 -6.73 18.19 2.52
CA LEU A 223 -8.01 18.81 2.86
C LEU A 223 -9.09 17.76 3.12
N VAL A 224 -9.21 16.72 2.28
CA VAL A 224 -10.15 15.61 2.51
C VAL A 224 -9.88 14.94 3.86
N ARG A 225 -8.61 14.63 4.16
CA ARG A 225 -8.22 13.96 5.40
C ARG A 225 -8.45 14.82 6.66
N LEU A 226 -8.15 16.12 6.59
CA LEU A 226 -8.28 17.04 7.72
C LEU A 226 -9.71 17.48 7.97
N THR A 227 -10.52 17.58 6.90
CA THR A 227 -11.89 18.11 6.98
C THR A 227 -12.93 17.01 7.09
N GLY A 228 -12.70 15.85 6.47
CA GLY A 228 -13.70 14.81 6.22
C GLY A 228 -14.60 15.13 5.02
N ARG A 229 -14.49 16.31 4.40
CA ARG A 229 -15.23 16.67 3.19
C ARG A 229 -14.48 16.12 1.98
N ASP A 230 -15.15 15.28 1.21
CA ASP A 230 -14.61 14.66 0.01
C ASP A 230 -15.52 15.04 -1.18
N PRO A 231 -15.20 16.13 -1.91
CA PRO A 231 -16.07 16.62 -2.96
C PRO A 231 -15.94 15.76 -4.22
N LEU A 232 -17.08 15.37 -4.81
CA LEU A 232 -17.08 14.69 -6.11
C LEU A 232 -16.48 15.58 -7.21
N LEU A 233 -15.33 15.14 -7.75
CA LEU A 233 -14.67 15.75 -8.90
C LEU A 233 -15.16 15.13 -10.22
N PRO A 234 -15.04 15.82 -11.37
CA PRO A 234 -15.46 15.27 -12.67
C PRO A 234 -14.70 13.98 -13.05
N GLU A 235 -15.43 12.99 -13.59
CA GLU A 235 -14.95 11.63 -13.95
C GLU A 235 -13.62 11.56 -14.71
N ARG A 236 -13.31 12.55 -15.55
CA ARG A 236 -12.13 12.51 -16.46
C ARG A 236 -11.23 13.72 -16.33
N ALA A 237 -11.18 14.33 -15.14
CA ALA A 237 -10.31 15.47 -14.92
C ALA A 237 -8.85 14.99 -14.76
N SER A 238 -7.94 15.50 -15.59
CA SER A 238 -6.49 15.26 -15.49
C SER A 238 -5.71 16.57 -15.70
N GLY A 239 -4.44 16.62 -15.23
CA GLY A 239 -3.57 17.79 -15.35
C GLY A 239 -4.25 19.10 -14.92
N ALA A 240 -4.19 20.12 -15.78
CA ALA A 240 -4.85 21.41 -15.56
C ALA A 240 -6.36 21.32 -15.29
N ALA A 241 -7.09 20.39 -15.93
CA ALA A 241 -8.52 20.23 -15.74
C ALA A 241 -8.84 19.66 -14.34
N TYR A 242 -8.03 18.70 -13.86
CA TYR A 242 -8.09 18.22 -12.47
C TYR A 242 -7.83 19.35 -11.49
N ALA A 243 -6.77 20.13 -11.74
CA ALA A 243 -6.42 21.24 -10.87
C ALA A 243 -7.52 22.31 -10.82
N ALA A 244 -8.16 22.63 -11.94
CA ALA A 244 -9.29 23.54 -11.99
C ALA A 244 -10.51 22.99 -11.23
N ALA A 245 -10.82 21.70 -11.38
CA ALA A 245 -11.92 21.05 -10.69
C ALA A 245 -11.74 21.05 -9.16
N VAL A 246 -10.54 20.70 -8.67
CA VAL A 246 -10.20 20.76 -7.25
C VAL A 246 -10.37 22.18 -6.71
N ARG A 247 -9.84 23.20 -7.39
CA ARG A 247 -9.99 24.60 -6.96
C ARG A 247 -11.45 25.01 -6.91
N ALA A 248 -12.24 24.67 -7.92
CA ALA A 248 -13.67 24.96 -7.96
C ALA A 248 -14.42 24.29 -6.80
N ALA A 249 -14.09 23.04 -6.48
CA ALA A 249 -14.71 22.29 -5.38
C ALA A 249 -14.46 22.92 -4.00
N TRP A 250 -13.31 23.57 -3.81
CA TRP A 250 -12.89 24.19 -2.56
C TRP A 250 -13.06 25.73 -2.52
N ALA A 251 -13.52 26.34 -3.61
CA ALA A 251 -13.58 27.81 -3.76
C ALA A 251 -14.51 28.51 -2.76
N ASP A 252 -15.54 27.81 -2.28
CA ASP A 252 -16.49 28.31 -1.29
C ASP A 252 -15.98 28.25 0.16
N GLY A 253 -14.81 27.63 0.37
CA GLY A 253 -14.21 27.43 1.68
C GLY A 253 -15.01 26.52 2.62
N GLN A 254 -16.00 25.78 2.11
CA GLN A 254 -16.79 24.86 2.94
C GLN A 254 -15.93 23.67 3.37
N THR A 255 -16.02 23.28 4.64
CA THR A 255 -15.21 22.16 5.20
C THR A 255 -16.07 21.17 5.99
N GLU A 256 -17.38 21.41 6.01
CA GLU A 256 -18.38 20.54 6.61
C GLU A 256 -18.48 19.24 5.80
N HIS A 257 -18.67 18.13 6.50
CA HIS A 257 -18.91 16.84 5.86
C HIS A 257 -20.29 16.84 5.18
N ALA A 258 -20.32 16.54 3.89
CA ALA A 258 -21.57 16.42 3.15
C ALA A 258 -22.24 15.06 3.45
N PRO A 259 -23.58 14.98 3.47
CA PRO A 259 -24.25 13.69 3.56
C PRO A 259 -23.91 12.83 2.34
N VAL A 260 -23.77 11.52 2.57
CA VAL A 260 -23.55 10.54 1.49
C VAL A 260 -24.72 10.55 0.52
N VAL A 261 -24.45 10.76 -0.77
CA VAL A 261 -25.47 10.71 -1.83
C VAL A 261 -24.98 9.85 -2.99
N VAL A 262 -25.75 8.81 -3.32
CA VAL A 262 -25.60 8.09 -4.59
C VAL A 262 -26.46 8.79 -5.64
N ARG A 263 -25.84 9.24 -6.73
CA ARG A 263 -26.48 10.04 -7.79
C ARG A 263 -26.05 9.58 -9.18
N ASP A 264 -26.60 10.23 -10.20
CA ASP A 264 -26.28 9.99 -11.62
C ASP A 264 -26.40 8.51 -12.05
N LEU A 265 -27.33 7.80 -11.39
CA LEU A 265 -27.57 6.40 -11.64
C LEU A 265 -28.15 6.21 -13.05
N VAL A 266 -27.40 5.53 -13.90
CA VAL A 266 -27.81 5.17 -15.27
C VAL A 266 -27.58 3.68 -15.47
N VAL A 267 -28.68 2.96 -15.70
CA VAL A 267 -28.65 1.56 -16.13
C VAL A 267 -28.52 1.53 -17.65
N GLU A 268 -27.37 1.07 -18.13
CA GLU A 268 -27.04 1.03 -19.56
C GLU A 268 -27.56 -0.28 -20.19
N SER A 269 -27.57 -1.36 -19.41
CA SER A 269 -28.17 -2.65 -19.77
C SER A 269 -28.45 -3.47 -18.51
N GLY A 270 -29.11 -4.64 -18.66
CA GLY A 270 -29.28 -5.59 -17.56
C GLY A 270 -27.96 -6.12 -16.97
N ALA A 271 -26.80 -5.81 -17.55
CA ALA A 271 -25.49 -6.20 -17.02
C ALA A 271 -24.57 -5.01 -16.72
N ARG A 272 -25.00 -3.76 -16.98
CA ARG A 272 -24.14 -2.58 -16.86
C ARG A 272 -24.90 -1.39 -16.29
N ALA A 273 -24.31 -0.75 -15.30
CA ALA A 273 -24.77 0.53 -14.81
C ALA A 273 -23.58 1.43 -14.43
N ARG A 274 -23.85 2.73 -14.35
CA ARG A 274 -22.93 3.73 -13.80
C ARG A 274 -23.64 4.59 -12.78
N PHE A 275 -22.90 5.07 -11.80
CA PHE A 275 -23.38 5.97 -10.77
C PHE A 275 -22.21 6.76 -10.18
N SER A 276 -22.52 7.80 -9.42
CA SER A 276 -21.54 8.56 -8.64
C SER A 276 -21.89 8.46 -7.16
N VAL A 277 -20.88 8.44 -6.31
CA VAL A 277 -21.01 8.57 -4.85
C VAL A 277 -20.40 9.92 -4.48
N ASP A 278 -21.18 10.79 -3.84
CA ASP A 278 -20.68 12.05 -3.28
C ASP A 278 -20.72 12.01 -1.76
N GLY A 279 -19.67 12.52 -1.11
CA GLY A 279 -19.50 12.43 0.34
C GLY A 279 -19.45 10.99 0.84
N GLY A 280 -18.93 10.05 0.04
CA GLY A 280 -18.89 8.63 0.36
C GLY A 280 -18.15 8.36 1.69
N ALA A 281 -18.59 7.36 2.45
CA ALA A 281 -18.00 7.07 3.75
C ALA A 281 -16.52 6.62 3.64
N GLY A 282 -16.11 6.12 2.47
CA GLY A 282 -14.72 5.72 2.22
C GLY A 282 -14.25 4.62 3.17
N ARG A 283 -15.16 3.72 3.58
CA ARG A 283 -14.82 2.59 4.44
C ARG A 283 -13.98 1.56 3.70
N ILE A 284 -14.18 1.42 2.40
CA ILE A 284 -13.37 0.52 1.57
C ILE A 284 -12.70 1.37 0.49
N ARG A 285 -11.37 1.41 0.50
CA ARG A 285 -10.58 2.20 -0.46
C ARG A 285 -9.15 1.74 -0.58
N VAL A 286 -8.56 2.02 -1.73
CA VAL A 286 -7.10 1.96 -1.93
C VAL A 286 -6.54 3.35 -1.64
N THR A 287 -5.68 3.46 -0.63
CA THR A 287 -5.11 4.74 -0.19
C THR A 287 -3.61 4.63 -0.02
N PHE A 288 -2.91 5.76 -0.03
CA PHE A 288 -1.49 5.79 0.33
C PHE A 288 -1.28 5.40 1.80
N ASP A 289 -0.24 4.62 2.03
CA ASP A 289 0.24 4.31 3.36
C ASP A 289 0.89 5.57 3.98
N PRO A 290 0.94 5.65 5.34
CA PRO A 290 1.76 6.65 6.00
C PRO A 290 3.22 6.59 5.52
N PRO A 291 3.90 7.74 5.34
CA PRO A 291 5.24 7.81 4.79
C PRO A 291 6.22 6.94 5.57
N SER A 292 6.83 5.96 4.88
CA SER A 292 7.84 5.10 5.49
C SER A 292 9.03 5.93 5.96
N PRO A 293 9.44 5.81 7.24
CA PRO A 293 10.70 6.39 7.70
C PRO A 293 11.87 5.88 6.86
N GLY A 294 12.86 6.71 6.58
CA GLY A 294 13.97 6.36 5.70
C GLY A 294 13.70 6.54 4.20
N SER A 295 12.43 6.64 3.77
CA SER A 295 12.06 6.86 2.37
C SER A 295 12.33 8.30 1.95
N SER A 296 12.84 8.49 0.72
CA SER A 296 12.89 9.80 0.06
C SER A 296 11.54 10.22 -0.53
N TRP A 297 10.61 9.26 -0.69
CA TRP A 297 9.28 9.48 -1.25
C TRP A 297 8.25 9.61 -0.12
N PRO A 298 7.56 10.76 0.02
CA PRO A 298 6.54 10.94 1.04
C PRO A 298 5.31 10.05 0.82
N ARG A 299 4.99 9.74 -0.45
CA ARG A 299 3.94 8.78 -0.82
C ARG A 299 4.55 7.77 -1.77
N TRP A 300 4.51 6.49 -1.39
CA TRP A 300 5.08 5.42 -2.19
C TRP A 300 4.15 4.22 -2.23
N ASN A 301 3.95 3.58 -1.08
CA ASN A 301 3.11 2.39 -0.95
C ASN A 301 1.62 2.76 -0.85
N ARG A 302 0.77 1.85 -1.34
CA ARG A 302 -0.68 1.91 -1.25
C ARG A 302 -1.20 0.65 -0.57
N SER A 303 -2.27 0.79 0.20
CA SER A 303 -2.98 -0.33 0.80
C SER A 303 -4.47 -0.25 0.51
N LEU A 304 -5.08 -1.42 0.31
CA LEU A 304 -6.52 -1.60 0.41
C LEU A 304 -6.89 -1.61 1.88
N THR A 305 -7.76 -0.69 2.28
CA THR A 305 -8.19 -0.52 3.67
C THR A 305 -9.67 -0.82 3.83
N PHE A 306 -10.01 -1.37 4.99
CA PHE A 306 -11.37 -1.56 5.49
C PHE A 306 -11.51 -0.81 6.82
N ASP A 307 -12.36 0.21 6.85
CA ASP A 307 -12.58 1.10 8.00
C ASP A 307 -11.25 1.71 8.52
N GLY A 308 -10.35 2.03 7.59
CA GLY A 308 -9.01 2.57 7.90
C GLY A 308 -7.97 1.54 8.33
N LYS A 309 -8.32 0.26 8.48
CA LYS A 309 -7.35 -0.83 8.72
C LYS A 309 -6.87 -1.40 7.40
N SER A 310 -5.55 -1.46 7.19
CA SER A 310 -4.96 -2.03 5.98
C SER A 310 -5.14 -3.54 5.96
N LEU A 311 -5.81 -4.05 4.92
CA LEU A 311 -6.02 -5.47 4.68
C LEU A 311 -4.92 -6.02 3.75
N TYR A 312 -4.74 -5.40 2.59
CA TYR A 312 -3.70 -5.76 1.63
C TYR A 312 -2.82 -4.57 1.32
N ARG A 313 -1.52 -4.79 1.19
CA ARG A 313 -0.63 -3.87 0.46
C ARG A 313 -0.85 -4.11 -1.03
N VAL A 314 -1.09 -3.06 -1.80
CA VAL A 314 -1.43 -3.11 -3.24
C VAL A 314 -0.24 -2.65 -4.12
N GLY A 315 0.96 -2.66 -3.54
CA GLY A 315 2.19 -2.21 -4.19
C GLY A 315 2.42 -0.70 -4.05
N SER A 316 3.19 -0.13 -4.98
CA SER A 316 3.58 1.28 -4.94
C SER A 316 2.94 2.10 -6.07
N ILE A 317 3.17 3.41 -6.07
CA ILE A 317 2.85 4.33 -7.17
C ILE A 317 3.79 4.15 -8.37
N CYS A 318 4.90 3.44 -8.21
CA CYS A 318 5.84 3.20 -9.29
C CYS A 318 5.24 2.19 -10.27
N ASP A 319 4.93 2.66 -11.46
CA ASP A 319 4.43 1.85 -12.57
C ASP A 319 5.43 0.81 -13.07
N THR A 320 6.72 0.98 -12.80
CA THR A 320 7.77 0.01 -13.13
C THR A 320 8.00 -1.08 -12.10
N CYS A 321 7.40 -0.98 -10.91
CA CYS A 321 7.40 -2.06 -9.92
C CYS A 321 6.32 -3.10 -10.25
N GLU A 322 6.57 -4.35 -9.83
CA GLU A 322 5.56 -5.40 -9.84
C GLU A 322 4.33 -5.04 -8.99
N LEU A 323 3.16 -5.54 -9.39
CA LEU A 323 1.95 -5.46 -8.58
C LEU A 323 2.13 -6.36 -7.34
N GLY A 324 2.38 -5.80 -6.16
CA GLY A 324 2.38 -6.58 -4.92
C GLY A 324 0.99 -6.61 -4.28
N LEU A 325 0.51 -7.78 -3.84
CA LEU A 325 -0.80 -7.93 -3.16
C LEU A 325 -0.69 -8.56 -1.76
N THR A 326 0.37 -8.26 -1.00
CA THR A 326 0.66 -8.90 0.29
C THR A 326 -0.43 -8.66 1.34
N LEU A 327 -0.97 -9.74 1.93
CA LEU A 327 -1.85 -9.65 3.10
C LEU A 327 -1.09 -9.01 4.28
N LEU A 328 -1.71 -8.02 4.91
CA LEU A 328 -1.17 -7.35 6.09
C LEU A 328 -1.84 -7.87 7.37
N ASP A 329 -3.18 -7.83 7.41
CA ASP A 329 -3.97 -8.29 8.54
C ASP A 329 -5.45 -8.50 8.14
N TRP A 330 -6.20 -9.29 8.90
CA TRP A 330 -7.64 -9.44 8.72
C TRP A 330 -8.40 -8.42 9.58
N PRO A 331 -9.35 -7.65 9.03
CA PRO A 331 -10.15 -6.73 9.83
C PRO A 331 -11.06 -7.49 10.82
N ASP A 332 -11.11 -7.01 12.07
CA ASP A 332 -11.91 -7.58 13.17
C ASP A 332 -13.43 -7.65 12.89
N GLY A 333 -13.87 -8.69 12.17
CA GLY A 333 -15.28 -8.96 11.85
C GLY A 333 -15.97 -7.92 10.96
N GLU A 334 -15.34 -6.78 10.65
CA GLU A 334 -15.96 -5.70 9.86
C GLU A 334 -16.22 -6.12 8.42
N ALA A 335 -15.27 -6.83 7.79
CA ALA A 335 -15.49 -7.43 6.48
C ALA A 335 -16.69 -8.38 6.49
N SER A 336 -16.88 -9.16 7.56
CA SER A 336 -18.04 -10.03 7.73
C SER A 336 -19.35 -9.25 7.92
N ARG A 337 -19.34 -8.09 8.61
CA ARG A 337 -20.51 -7.20 8.73
C ARG A 337 -20.90 -6.57 7.40
N ILE A 338 -19.92 -6.08 6.63
CA ILE A 338 -20.13 -5.56 5.27
C ILE A 338 -20.70 -6.66 4.38
N ALA A 339 -20.09 -7.86 4.41
CA ALA A 339 -20.57 -9.02 3.67
C ALA A 339 -22.02 -9.39 4.04
N ALA A 340 -22.37 -9.40 5.32
CA ALA A 340 -23.73 -9.70 5.78
C ALA A 340 -24.76 -8.69 5.26
N ARG A 341 -24.42 -7.39 5.25
CA ARG A 341 -25.28 -6.33 4.69
C ARG A 341 -25.49 -6.48 3.19
N MET A 342 -24.49 -6.96 2.46
CA MET A 342 -24.55 -7.24 1.01
C MET A 342 -25.32 -8.53 0.70
N ARG A 343 -25.11 -9.59 1.49
CA ARG A 343 -25.65 -10.93 1.24
C ARG A 343 -27.17 -10.98 1.16
N ALA A 344 -27.86 -10.22 2.01
CA ALA A 344 -29.32 -10.15 2.00
C ALA A 344 -29.86 -9.52 0.69
N ARG A 345 -29.07 -8.64 0.06
CA ARG A 345 -29.45 -7.87 -1.13
C ARG A 345 -28.89 -8.43 -2.44
N SER A 346 -27.96 -9.39 -2.37
CA SER A 346 -27.35 -10.06 -3.54
C SER A 346 -27.97 -11.43 -3.87
N ALA A 347 -28.91 -11.91 -3.04
CA ALA A 347 -29.62 -13.15 -3.29
C ALA A 347 -30.49 -13.03 -4.57
N GLY A 348 -30.10 -13.74 -5.63
CA GLY A 348 -30.85 -13.76 -6.89
C GLY A 348 -30.54 -12.60 -7.84
N LEU A 349 -29.39 -11.93 -7.70
CA LEU A 349 -28.96 -10.91 -8.65
C LEU A 349 -28.66 -11.53 -10.03
N ASP A 350 -29.63 -11.44 -10.94
CA ASP A 350 -29.56 -11.94 -12.32
C ASP A 350 -29.46 -10.80 -13.35
N ARG A 351 -29.89 -9.59 -12.97
CA ARG A 351 -29.81 -8.37 -13.77
C ARG A 351 -29.65 -7.11 -12.92
N LEU A 352 -29.06 -6.08 -13.50
CA LEU A 352 -29.02 -4.72 -12.97
C LEU A 352 -30.23 -3.94 -13.46
N ASP A 353 -30.98 -3.36 -12.53
CA ASP A 353 -32.01 -2.36 -12.83
C ASP A 353 -31.99 -1.24 -11.77
N ALA A 354 -32.76 -0.18 -12.03
CA ALA A 354 -32.77 0.99 -11.17
C ALA A 354 -33.32 0.69 -9.77
N ALA A 355 -34.21 -0.29 -9.63
CA ALA A 355 -34.78 -0.67 -8.34
C ALA A 355 -33.73 -1.39 -7.48
N VAL A 356 -32.99 -2.34 -8.06
CA VAL A 356 -31.87 -3.01 -7.40
C VAL A 356 -30.82 -1.99 -6.94
N LEU A 357 -30.41 -1.06 -7.82
CA LEU A 357 -29.36 -0.10 -7.48
C LEU A 357 -29.83 0.94 -6.46
N ALA A 358 -31.11 1.32 -6.46
CA ALA A 358 -31.69 2.15 -5.41
C ALA A 358 -31.72 1.43 -4.06
N GLU A 359 -32.07 0.14 -4.01
CA GLU A 359 -32.01 -0.68 -2.79
C GLU A 359 -30.57 -0.81 -2.26
N TRP A 360 -29.60 -0.84 -3.17
CA TRP A 360 -28.18 -0.94 -2.85
C TRP A 360 -27.54 0.40 -2.47
N SER A 361 -28.22 1.52 -2.69
CA SER A 361 -27.68 2.86 -2.42
C SER A 361 -27.05 3.02 -1.02
N PRO A 362 -27.63 2.52 0.09
CA PRO A 362 -27.00 2.61 1.40
C PRO A 362 -25.67 1.85 1.51
N VAL A 363 -25.52 0.75 0.76
CA VAL A 363 -24.28 -0.05 0.72
C VAL A 363 -23.25 0.60 -0.20
N LEU A 364 -23.69 1.11 -1.35
CA LEU A 364 -22.84 1.86 -2.28
C LEU A 364 -22.30 3.15 -1.64
N GLY A 365 -23.04 3.74 -0.70
CA GLY A 365 -22.59 4.88 0.09
C GLY A 365 -21.41 4.61 1.04
N GLU A 366 -21.08 3.33 1.30
CA GLU A 366 -19.91 2.96 2.10
C GLU A 366 -18.59 3.08 1.30
N LEU A 367 -18.69 3.20 -0.02
CA LEU A 367 -17.57 3.44 -0.92
C LEU A 367 -17.02 4.86 -0.71
N GLU A 368 -15.82 5.12 -1.23
CA GLU A 368 -15.27 6.46 -1.30
C GLU A 368 -16.01 7.35 -2.33
N THR A 369 -15.81 8.66 -2.25
CA THR A 369 -16.40 9.58 -3.23
C THR A 369 -15.78 9.31 -4.60
N GLY A 370 -16.62 9.26 -5.64
CA GLY A 370 -16.13 9.08 -7.00
C GLY A 370 -17.18 8.57 -7.96
N HIS A 371 -16.72 8.25 -9.17
CA HIS A 371 -17.53 7.70 -10.22
C HIS A 371 -17.32 6.19 -10.32
N TYR A 372 -18.39 5.44 -10.55
CA TYR A 372 -18.36 3.99 -10.49
C TYR A 372 -19.06 3.34 -11.68
N ARG A 373 -18.56 2.15 -12.05
CA ARG A 373 -19.22 1.19 -12.94
C ARG A 373 -19.63 -0.03 -12.15
N ALA A 374 -20.88 -0.45 -12.31
CA ALA A 374 -21.36 -1.74 -11.86
C ALA A 374 -21.50 -2.65 -13.09
N LEU A 375 -20.83 -3.80 -13.06
CA LEU A 375 -20.76 -4.75 -14.15
C LEU A 375 -21.15 -6.13 -13.63
N LEU A 376 -22.16 -6.75 -14.24
CA LEU A 376 -22.52 -8.14 -13.98
C LEU A 376 -21.81 -9.04 -15.00
N LEU A 377 -20.88 -9.86 -14.50
CA LEU A 377 -19.93 -10.63 -15.28
C LEU A 377 -20.01 -12.12 -14.94
N ASP A 378 -19.75 -12.99 -15.92
CA ASP A 378 -19.53 -14.43 -15.72
C ASP A 378 -18.04 -14.73 -15.97
N ILE A 379 -17.24 -14.77 -14.89
CA ILE A 379 -15.77 -14.75 -14.95
C ILE A 379 -15.18 -16.15 -14.71
N PRO A 380 -14.31 -16.68 -15.59
CA PRO A 380 -13.65 -17.96 -15.37
C PRO A 380 -12.55 -17.82 -14.31
N LEU A 381 -12.81 -18.37 -13.12
CA LEU A 381 -11.90 -18.29 -11.97
C LEU A 381 -11.39 -19.67 -11.56
N GLU A 382 -10.10 -19.76 -11.27
CA GLU A 382 -9.49 -20.88 -10.54
C GLU A 382 -9.11 -20.43 -9.13
N ARG A 383 -9.06 -21.39 -8.20
CA ARG A 383 -8.52 -21.16 -6.86
C ARG A 383 -7.02 -21.44 -6.88
N VAL A 384 -6.25 -20.50 -6.36
CA VAL A 384 -4.79 -20.60 -6.23
C VAL A 384 -4.45 -20.72 -4.75
N SER A 385 -3.68 -21.75 -4.38
CA SER A 385 -3.27 -21.96 -2.98
C SER A 385 -1.75 -21.99 -2.81
N GLU A 386 -1.00 -22.08 -3.90
CA GLU A 386 0.45 -22.14 -3.91
C GLU A 386 1.02 -21.04 -4.82
N PRO A 387 2.13 -20.37 -4.44
CA PRO A 387 2.74 -19.31 -5.25
C PRO A 387 3.07 -19.73 -6.69
N ALA A 388 3.53 -20.97 -6.90
CA ALA A 388 3.90 -21.50 -8.21
C ALA A 388 2.71 -21.58 -9.19
N GLN A 389 1.47 -21.60 -8.69
CA GLN A 389 0.26 -21.63 -9.51
C GLN A 389 -0.23 -20.22 -9.89
N SER A 390 0.38 -19.19 -9.32
CA SER A 390 -0.09 -17.80 -9.42
C SER A 390 0.27 -17.13 -10.73
N TRP A 391 -0.46 -16.06 -11.07
CA TRP A 391 -0.07 -15.19 -12.19
C TRP A 391 1.30 -14.57 -12.01
N TRP A 392 1.74 -14.23 -10.79
CA TRP A 392 3.10 -13.72 -10.57
C TRP A 392 4.16 -14.70 -11.04
N TYR A 393 4.01 -15.98 -10.68
CA TYR A 393 4.94 -17.01 -11.12
C TYR A 393 4.83 -17.30 -12.62
N ARG A 394 3.61 -17.51 -13.13
CA ARG A 394 3.38 -17.83 -14.55
C ARG A 394 3.90 -16.76 -15.50
N ARG A 395 3.71 -15.47 -15.16
CA ARG A 395 4.20 -14.35 -15.97
C ARG A 395 5.72 -14.25 -15.92
N ALA A 396 6.32 -14.38 -14.73
CA ALA A 396 7.77 -14.35 -14.59
C ALA A 396 8.45 -15.44 -15.43
N VAL A 397 7.92 -16.68 -15.40
CA VAL A 397 8.40 -17.77 -16.26
C VAL A 397 8.24 -17.42 -17.75
N ALA A 398 7.07 -16.91 -18.16
CA ALA A 398 6.82 -16.55 -19.55
C ALA A 398 7.74 -15.42 -20.06
N ARG A 399 8.12 -14.47 -19.20
CA ARG A 399 9.07 -13.41 -19.53
C ARG A 399 10.49 -13.96 -19.67
N ALA A 400 10.95 -14.75 -18.71
CA ALA A 400 12.29 -15.37 -18.78
C ALA A 400 12.48 -16.19 -20.07
N GLU A 401 11.45 -16.93 -20.49
CA GLU A 401 11.45 -17.64 -21.77
C GLU A 401 11.54 -16.69 -23.00
N ALA A 402 10.88 -15.54 -22.95
CA ALA A 402 10.85 -14.56 -24.04
C ALA A 402 12.16 -13.76 -24.15
N ASP A 403 12.76 -13.40 -23.02
CA ASP A 403 13.96 -12.57 -22.95
C ASP A 403 15.24 -13.39 -23.22
N GLY A 404 15.16 -14.73 -23.18
CA GLY A 404 16.28 -15.63 -23.45
C GLY A 404 17.32 -15.67 -22.33
N ASP A 405 16.95 -15.19 -21.14
CA ASP A 405 17.81 -15.13 -19.97
C ASP A 405 17.84 -16.48 -19.23
N ASP A 406 19.03 -17.07 -19.13
CA ASP A 406 19.34 -18.22 -18.26
C ASP A 406 19.70 -17.75 -16.82
N VAL A 407 19.23 -16.57 -16.44
CA VAL A 407 19.75 -15.83 -15.28
C VAL A 407 18.77 -15.97 -14.12
N GLY A 408 19.22 -16.64 -13.05
CA GLY A 408 18.51 -16.67 -11.78
C GLY A 408 18.18 -15.24 -11.35
N HIS A 409 16.91 -15.01 -11.01
CA HIS A 409 16.35 -13.73 -10.57
C HIS A 409 17.33 -12.97 -9.66
N VAL A 410 18.04 -11.97 -10.19
CA VAL A 410 18.96 -11.10 -9.42
C VAL A 410 18.18 -10.02 -8.65
N GLY A 411 16.84 -10.08 -8.69
CA GLY A 411 15.91 -9.14 -8.04
C GLY A 411 14.82 -9.83 -7.21
N ASP A 412 13.69 -9.14 -7.05
CA ASP A 412 12.52 -9.63 -6.31
C ASP A 412 12.02 -10.94 -6.95
N ARG A 413 11.75 -11.96 -6.13
CA ARG A 413 11.24 -13.23 -6.64
C ARG A 413 9.73 -13.13 -6.84
N PRO A 414 9.13 -13.89 -7.77
CA PRO A 414 7.68 -13.86 -7.99
C PRO A 414 6.87 -14.16 -6.71
N GLU A 415 7.42 -14.98 -5.81
CA GLU A 415 6.82 -15.31 -4.52
C GLU A 415 6.75 -14.12 -3.55
N ASP A 416 7.61 -13.10 -3.71
CA ASP A 416 7.64 -11.93 -2.85
C ASP A 416 6.44 -10.98 -3.13
N HIS A 417 5.81 -11.12 -4.31
CA HIS A 417 4.62 -10.36 -4.73
C HIS A 417 3.29 -11.12 -4.55
N TRP A 418 3.37 -12.42 -4.27
CA TRP A 418 2.22 -13.28 -3.97
C TRP A 418 1.45 -12.76 -2.75
N PRO A 419 0.10 -12.89 -2.70
CA PRO A 419 -0.68 -12.37 -1.58
C PRO A 419 -0.39 -12.97 -0.20
N GLY A 420 0.32 -14.09 -0.15
CA GLY A 420 0.57 -14.85 1.08
C GLY A 420 -0.62 -15.73 1.50
N VAL A 421 -1.73 -15.70 0.75
CA VAL A 421 -2.95 -16.45 1.07
C VAL A 421 -3.63 -17.04 -0.17
N PRO A 422 -4.42 -18.13 0.01
CA PRO A 422 -5.24 -18.64 -1.07
C PRO A 422 -6.20 -17.57 -1.61
N HIS A 423 -6.33 -17.49 -2.92
CA HIS A 423 -7.18 -16.50 -3.59
C HIS A 423 -7.74 -17.08 -4.89
N PHE A 424 -8.47 -16.26 -5.67
CA PHE A 424 -8.95 -16.66 -6.99
C PHE A 424 -8.28 -15.84 -8.08
N GLN A 425 -8.03 -16.42 -9.24
CA GLN A 425 -7.47 -15.71 -10.38
C GLN A 425 -8.16 -16.11 -11.68
N LEU A 426 -8.05 -15.27 -12.71
CA LEU A 426 -8.50 -15.64 -14.05
C LEU A 426 -7.74 -16.87 -14.54
N THR A 427 -8.41 -17.83 -15.17
CA THR A 427 -7.76 -19.05 -15.70
C THR A 427 -6.84 -18.78 -16.90
N ALA A 428 -7.06 -17.67 -17.59
CA ALA A 428 -6.27 -17.19 -18.71
C ALA A 428 -6.34 -15.65 -18.76
N PRO A 429 -5.42 -14.96 -19.43
CA PRO A 429 -5.56 -13.52 -19.66
C PRO A 429 -6.85 -13.21 -20.41
N VAL A 430 -7.40 -12.00 -20.23
CA VAL A 430 -8.64 -11.57 -20.89
C VAL A 430 -8.49 -11.73 -22.41
N PRO A 431 -9.35 -12.53 -23.08
CA PRO A 431 -9.28 -12.74 -24.52
C PRO A 431 -9.50 -11.47 -25.31
N GLY A 432 -8.72 -11.29 -26.38
CA GLY A 432 -8.90 -10.17 -27.31
C GLY A 432 -8.52 -8.79 -26.74
N GLY A 433 -7.86 -8.74 -25.59
CA GLY A 433 -7.23 -7.51 -25.10
C GLY A 433 -6.14 -7.04 -26.06
N ARG A 434 -5.92 -5.73 -26.13
CA ARG A 434 -4.72 -5.18 -26.77
C ARG A 434 -3.48 -5.65 -26.00
N VAL A 435 -2.29 -5.54 -26.59
CA VAL A 435 -1.08 -5.51 -25.76
C VAL A 435 -1.20 -4.24 -24.92
N PRO A 436 -1.16 -4.33 -23.58
CA PRO A 436 -0.79 -5.50 -22.79
C PRO A 436 -1.91 -6.47 -22.36
N PHE A 437 -1.54 -7.74 -22.16
CA PHE A 437 -2.43 -8.76 -21.59
C PHE A 437 -3.05 -8.30 -20.27
N SER A 438 -4.37 -8.50 -20.13
CA SER A 438 -5.07 -8.29 -18.87
C SER A 438 -5.10 -9.57 -18.06
N TYR A 439 -4.39 -9.60 -16.94
CA TYR A 439 -4.46 -10.65 -15.93
C TYR A 439 -5.55 -10.31 -14.91
N GLY A 440 -5.90 -11.25 -14.02
CA GLY A 440 -6.85 -10.93 -12.96
C GLY A 440 -6.68 -11.74 -11.69
N ALA A 441 -6.76 -11.05 -10.56
CA ALA A 441 -6.62 -11.60 -9.22
C ALA A 441 -7.74 -11.06 -8.30
N PHE A 442 -8.37 -11.98 -7.58
CA PHE A 442 -9.51 -11.74 -6.71
C PHE A 442 -9.16 -12.15 -5.29
N LEU A 443 -8.90 -11.14 -4.46
CA LEU A 443 -8.43 -11.26 -3.10
C LEU A 443 -9.60 -11.43 -2.13
N PRO A 444 -9.53 -12.40 -1.21
CA PRO A 444 -10.57 -12.57 -0.22
C PRO A 444 -10.49 -11.45 0.84
N SER A 445 -11.63 -10.88 1.25
CA SER A 445 -11.69 -9.99 2.44
C SER A 445 -11.78 -10.71 3.79
N GLN A 446 -11.81 -12.05 3.78
CA GLN A 446 -11.95 -12.90 4.96
C GLN A 446 -11.05 -14.13 4.82
N PRO A 447 -10.58 -14.74 5.92
CA PRO A 447 -9.74 -15.93 5.86
C PRO A 447 -10.38 -17.05 5.03
N PRO A 448 -9.71 -17.60 3.99
CA PRO A 448 -10.23 -18.73 3.22
C PRO A 448 -10.55 -19.97 4.07
N GLU A 449 -9.91 -20.11 5.23
CA GLU A 449 -10.11 -21.18 6.20
C GLU A 449 -11.45 -21.04 6.94
N ALA A 450 -12.05 -19.83 6.95
CA ALA A 450 -13.37 -19.57 7.53
C ALA A 450 -14.52 -20.05 6.62
N LEU A 451 -14.22 -20.59 5.43
CA LEU A 451 -15.23 -21.12 4.53
C LEU A 451 -15.87 -22.40 5.07
N GLU A 452 -17.10 -22.29 5.55
CA GLU A 452 -17.95 -23.43 5.89
C GLU A 452 -18.15 -24.41 4.70
N PRO A 453 -17.68 -25.67 4.82
CA PRO A 453 -17.78 -26.65 3.73
C PRO A 453 -19.22 -26.93 3.30
N ALA A 454 -20.16 -27.03 4.26
CA ALA A 454 -21.58 -27.27 3.97
C ALA A 454 -22.20 -26.15 3.13
N THR A 455 -21.80 -24.90 3.38
CA THR A 455 -22.27 -23.74 2.61
C THR A 455 -21.69 -23.75 1.19
N VAL A 456 -20.43 -24.14 1.01
CA VAL A 456 -19.83 -24.34 -0.33
C VAL A 456 -20.56 -25.46 -1.08
N THR A 457 -20.80 -26.61 -0.46
CA THR A 457 -21.53 -27.73 -1.08
C THR A 457 -22.94 -27.33 -1.50
N ARG A 458 -23.66 -26.55 -0.68
CA ARG A 458 -24.99 -26.03 -1.02
C ARG A 458 -24.96 -25.15 -2.27
N TYR A 459 -23.99 -24.23 -2.37
CA TYR A 459 -23.86 -23.41 -3.58
C TYR A 459 -23.41 -24.23 -4.79
N ALA A 460 -22.55 -25.22 -4.61
CA ALA A 460 -22.16 -26.12 -5.71
C ALA A 460 -23.37 -26.88 -6.26
N ALA A 461 -24.26 -27.38 -5.39
CA ALA A 461 -25.51 -28.02 -5.80
C ALA A 461 -26.45 -27.06 -6.55
N ALA A 462 -26.59 -25.82 -6.08
CA ALA A 462 -27.38 -24.78 -6.75
C ALA A 462 -26.81 -24.44 -8.14
N ILE A 463 -25.49 -24.29 -8.25
CA ILE A 463 -24.79 -24.01 -9.52
C ILE A 463 -24.98 -25.16 -10.51
N ALA A 464 -24.88 -26.41 -10.03
CA ALA A 464 -25.14 -27.61 -10.84
C ALA A 464 -26.60 -27.69 -11.30
N ALA A 465 -27.55 -27.18 -10.51
CA ALA A 465 -28.96 -27.05 -10.90
C ALA A 465 -29.24 -25.88 -11.87
N GLY A 466 -28.22 -25.11 -12.26
CA GLY A 466 -28.34 -24.00 -13.20
C GLY A 466 -28.47 -22.63 -12.55
N GLU A 467 -28.54 -22.53 -11.22
CA GLU A 467 -28.53 -21.24 -10.53
C GLU A 467 -27.19 -20.54 -10.72
N ARG A 468 -27.21 -19.20 -10.66
CA ARG A 468 -26.01 -18.38 -10.81
C ARG A 468 -25.91 -17.34 -9.68
N PRO A 469 -25.63 -17.76 -8.43
CA PRO A 469 -25.57 -16.83 -7.31
C PRO A 469 -24.37 -15.87 -7.45
N ALA A 470 -24.63 -14.57 -7.53
CA ALA A 470 -23.59 -13.56 -7.72
C ALA A 470 -22.69 -13.37 -6.48
N ALA A 471 -21.38 -13.23 -6.67
CA ALA A 471 -20.47 -12.62 -5.69
C ALA A 471 -20.39 -11.11 -5.90
N VAL A 472 -20.01 -10.36 -4.87
CA VAL A 472 -19.85 -8.89 -4.93
C VAL A 472 -18.38 -8.55 -4.74
N VAL A 473 -17.81 -7.82 -5.70
CA VAL A 473 -16.38 -7.51 -5.76
C VAL A 473 -16.19 -6.01 -5.96
N LEU A 474 -15.35 -5.39 -5.13
CA LEU A 474 -14.80 -4.07 -5.43
C LEU A 474 -13.59 -4.27 -6.34
N GLY A 475 -13.61 -3.74 -7.55
CA GLY A 475 -12.54 -3.92 -8.52
C GLY A 475 -11.87 -2.64 -8.97
N TRP A 476 -10.66 -2.76 -9.47
CA TRP A 476 -9.96 -1.72 -10.20
C TRP A 476 -9.04 -2.33 -11.24
N ILE A 477 -8.61 -1.49 -12.19
CA ILE A 477 -7.59 -1.83 -13.16
C ILE A 477 -6.29 -1.18 -12.70
N ASP A 478 -5.19 -1.93 -12.74
CA ASP A 478 -3.86 -1.47 -12.42
C ASP A 478 -2.94 -1.78 -13.60
N ASP A 479 -2.52 -0.73 -14.31
CA ASP A 479 -1.61 -0.81 -15.46
C ASP A 479 -0.17 -0.58 -14.98
N ARG A 480 0.77 -1.39 -15.49
CA ARG A 480 2.19 -1.37 -15.13
C ARG A 480 3.05 -1.44 -16.38
N TYR A 481 4.24 -0.82 -16.28
CA TYR A 481 5.33 -0.99 -17.22
C TYR A 481 6.52 -1.62 -16.49
N VAL A 482 6.32 -2.86 -16.07
CA VAL A 482 7.21 -3.57 -15.15
C VAL A 482 8.63 -3.62 -15.70
N GLU A 483 9.61 -3.28 -14.84
CA GLU A 483 11.03 -3.20 -15.17
C GLU A 483 11.37 -2.27 -16.34
N ALA A 484 10.44 -1.37 -16.67
CA ALA A 484 10.47 -0.56 -17.87
C ALA A 484 10.64 -1.39 -19.16
N GLN A 485 10.03 -2.58 -19.20
CA GLN A 485 10.13 -3.52 -20.31
C GLN A 485 8.79 -4.17 -20.66
N HIS A 486 8.01 -4.55 -19.64
CA HIS A 486 6.79 -5.31 -19.85
C HIS A 486 5.56 -4.48 -19.51
N GLU A 487 4.81 -4.11 -20.55
CA GLU A 487 3.47 -3.56 -20.34
C GLU A 487 2.54 -4.67 -19.83
N GLU A 488 1.82 -4.39 -18.74
CA GLU A 488 0.88 -5.32 -18.12
C GLU A 488 -0.35 -4.60 -17.59
N ARG A 489 -1.47 -5.31 -17.61
CA ARG A 489 -2.73 -4.84 -17.04
C ARG A 489 -3.28 -5.86 -16.07
N TRP A 490 -3.81 -5.39 -14.95
CA TRP A 490 -4.40 -6.24 -13.93
C TRP A 490 -5.82 -5.82 -13.59
N LEU A 491 -6.77 -6.74 -13.70
CA LEU A 491 -8.04 -6.66 -12.98
C LEU A 491 -7.83 -7.18 -11.56
N VAL A 492 -7.79 -6.27 -10.59
CA VAL A 492 -7.73 -6.65 -9.18
C VAL A 492 -9.11 -6.50 -8.57
N GLY A 493 -9.56 -7.52 -7.86
CA GLY A 493 -10.86 -7.54 -7.17
C GLY A 493 -10.72 -7.87 -5.70
N ALA A 494 -11.31 -7.08 -4.82
CA ALA A 494 -11.51 -7.43 -3.42
C ALA A 494 -12.91 -8.02 -3.22
N VAL A 495 -13.00 -9.29 -2.81
CA VAL A 495 -14.28 -9.98 -2.62
C VAL A 495 -14.96 -9.44 -1.36
N LEU A 496 -16.04 -8.68 -1.52
CA LEU A 496 -16.79 -8.10 -0.40
C LEU A 496 -17.81 -9.09 0.16
N ASP A 497 -18.47 -9.85 -0.70
CA ASP A 497 -19.34 -10.99 -0.35
C ASP A 497 -19.27 -12.07 -1.44
N GLY A 498 -19.51 -13.32 -1.04
CA GLY A 498 -19.60 -14.44 -1.98
C GLY A 498 -18.38 -15.36 -2.00
N HIS A 499 -17.49 -15.33 -1.00
CA HIS A 499 -16.33 -16.23 -0.92
C HIS A 499 -16.71 -17.71 -1.06
N HIS A 500 -17.79 -18.16 -0.38
CA HIS A 500 -18.32 -19.52 -0.54
C HIS A 500 -18.84 -19.80 -1.96
N ARG A 501 -19.41 -18.80 -2.63
CA ARG A 501 -19.92 -18.91 -4.02
C ARG A 501 -18.76 -19.06 -4.98
N LEU A 502 -17.73 -18.22 -4.86
CA LEU A 502 -16.52 -18.30 -5.69
C LEU A 502 -15.80 -19.65 -5.51
N ALA A 503 -15.69 -20.14 -4.27
CA ALA A 503 -15.14 -21.47 -4.01
C ALA A 503 -15.96 -22.58 -4.70
N ALA A 504 -17.29 -22.49 -4.67
CA ALA A 504 -18.17 -23.44 -5.35
C ALA A 504 -18.05 -23.36 -6.88
N TYR A 505 -17.97 -22.16 -7.46
CA TYR A 505 -17.76 -21.96 -8.89
C TYR A 505 -16.42 -22.53 -9.37
N ALA A 506 -15.33 -22.20 -8.67
CA ALA A 506 -14.00 -22.70 -8.99
C ALA A 506 -13.94 -24.23 -8.91
N ALA A 507 -14.56 -24.84 -7.88
CA ALA A 507 -14.65 -26.29 -7.77
C ALA A 507 -15.49 -26.94 -8.88
N ALA A 508 -16.53 -26.24 -9.36
CA ALA A 508 -17.38 -26.71 -10.45
C ALA A 508 -16.79 -26.49 -11.85
N GLY A 509 -15.72 -25.70 -11.98
CA GLY A 509 -15.12 -25.36 -13.27
C GLY A 509 -16.04 -24.54 -14.19
N VAL A 510 -16.98 -23.79 -13.61
CA VAL A 510 -17.93 -22.94 -14.35
C VAL A 510 -17.67 -21.46 -14.05
N PRO A 511 -17.84 -20.55 -15.02
CA PRO A 511 -17.65 -19.13 -14.79
C PRO A 511 -18.48 -18.60 -13.62
N ALA A 512 -17.83 -17.90 -12.72
CA ALA A 512 -18.42 -17.32 -11.53
C ALA A 512 -19.20 -16.06 -11.87
N ARG A 513 -20.45 -15.98 -11.41
CA ARG A 513 -21.21 -14.74 -11.52
C ARG A 513 -20.69 -13.73 -10.52
N VAL A 514 -20.28 -12.56 -11.00
CA VAL A 514 -19.68 -11.49 -10.19
C VAL A 514 -20.35 -10.16 -10.54
N LEU A 515 -20.86 -9.47 -9.52
CA LEU A 515 -21.10 -8.03 -9.59
C LEU A 515 -19.80 -7.31 -9.23
N LEU A 516 -19.12 -6.81 -10.26
CA LEU A 516 -17.94 -5.99 -10.14
C LEU A 516 -18.35 -4.52 -10.02
N VAL A 517 -18.07 -3.91 -8.88
CA VAL A 517 -18.22 -2.46 -8.68
C VAL A 517 -16.82 -1.86 -8.78
N ALA A 518 -16.56 -1.05 -9.80
CA ALA A 518 -15.24 -0.49 -10.06
C ALA A 518 -15.26 1.04 -10.05
N ARG A 519 -14.32 1.65 -9.32
CA ARG A 519 -14.12 3.10 -9.32
C ARG A 519 -13.42 3.53 -10.61
N LEU A 520 -13.86 4.64 -11.17
CA LEU A 520 -13.26 5.30 -12.32
C LEU A 520 -12.39 6.45 -11.83
N GLY A 521 -11.10 6.40 -12.14
CA GLY A 521 -10.17 7.51 -11.92
C GLY A 521 -9.77 7.74 -10.45
N GLU A 522 -8.45 7.79 -10.23
CA GLU A 522 -7.67 8.48 -9.16
C GLU A 522 -6.31 7.81 -8.87
N GLY A 523 -5.99 6.69 -9.53
CA GLY A 523 -4.60 6.27 -9.69
C GLY A 523 -3.94 7.14 -10.74
N GLY A 524 -2.83 7.82 -10.42
CA GLY A 524 -2.07 8.69 -11.32
C GLY A 524 -1.37 7.98 -12.49
N GLY A 525 -2.06 7.06 -13.18
CA GLY A 525 -1.60 6.41 -14.40
C GLY A 525 -2.77 6.20 -15.36
N PHE A 526 -2.77 7.00 -16.43
CA PHE A 526 -3.37 6.82 -17.77
C PHE A 526 -4.80 6.26 -17.93
N ASP A 527 -5.41 6.58 -19.07
CA ASP A 527 -6.79 6.25 -19.49
C ASP A 527 -7.15 4.73 -19.52
N GLY A 528 -6.24 3.85 -19.10
CA GLY A 528 -6.35 2.40 -19.21
C GLY A 528 -7.38 1.75 -18.29
N SER A 529 -7.84 2.44 -17.23
CA SER A 529 -8.90 1.89 -16.36
C SER A 529 -10.23 1.66 -17.10
N LEU A 530 -10.64 2.62 -17.94
CA LEU A 530 -11.87 2.47 -18.73
C LEU A 530 -11.70 1.45 -19.86
N GLU A 531 -10.54 1.44 -20.50
CA GLU A 531 -10.23 0.48 -21.56
C GLU A 531 -10.22 -0.95 -21.01
N GLY A 532 -9.50 -1.20 -19.91
CA GLY A 532 -9.45 -2.50 -19.24
C GLY A 532 -10.81 -2.98 -18.77
N LEU A 533 -11.64 -2.10 -18.18
CA LEU A 533 -13.01 -2.45 -17.82
C LEU A 533 -13.85 -2.78 -19.06
N ALA A 534 -13.67 -2.06 -20.17
CA ALA A 534 -14.37 -2.35 -21.41
C ALA A 534 -13.96 -3.72 -22.01
N GLU A 535 -12.67 -4.06 -21.97
CA GLU A 535 -12.13 -5.36 -22.41
C GLU A 535 -12.72 -6.51 -21.57
N VAL A 536 -12.65 -6.41 -20.24
CA VAL A 536 -13.26 -7.38 -19.31
C VAL A 536 -14.75 -7.53 -19.57
N THR A 537 -15.44 -6.41 -19.77
CA THR A 537 -16.88 -6.39 -20.02
C THR A 537 -17.25 -7.00 -21.38
N ALA A 538 -16.41 -6.83 -22.40
CA ALA A 538 -16.61 -7.43 -23.72
C ALA A 538 -16.38 -8.95 -23.67
N ALA A 539 -15.38 -9.40 -22.90
CA ALA A 539 -15.05 -10.82 -22.76
C ALA A 539 -16.05 -11.58 -21.89
N TYR A 540 -16.48 -11.00 -20.77
CA TYR A 540 -17.18 -11.72 -19.70
C TYR A 540 -18.54 -11.13 -19.32
N GLY A 541 -19.01 -10.09 -19.99
CA GLY A 541 -20.31 -9.47 -19.71
C GLY A 541 -21.46 -10.46 -19.86
N CYS A 542 -22.35 -10.53 -18.87
CA CYS A 542 -23.58 -11.30 -18.98
C CYS A 542 -24.40 -10.77 -20.17
N ARG A 543 -24.81 -11.68 -21.07
CA ARG A 543 -25.78 -11.34 -22.13
C ARG A 543 -27.14 -11.24 -21.46
N GLY A 544 -27.64 -10.00 -21.32
CA GLY A 544 -28.96 -9.70 -20.78
C GLY A 544 -30.09 -10.12 -21.71
#